data_AF-A0A850M4F5-F1
#
_entry.id   AF-A0A850M4F5-F1
#
_cell.length_a   1.000
_cell.length_b   1.000
_cell.length_c   1.000
_cell.angle_alpha   90.00
_cell.angle_beta   90.00
_cell.angle_gamma   90.00
#
_symmetry.space_group_name_H-M   'P 1'
#
loop_
_entity.id
_entity.type
_entity.pdbx_description
1 polymer ?
#
loop_
_entity_poly.entity_id
_entity_poly.type
_entity_poly.pdbx_seq_one_letter_code
_entity_poly.pdbx_strand_id
1 'polypeptide(L)' 'MRIDFVKRVLDRIGLDGRRVNLYECGAAEFNRFLEAVGDTMEKLEKIGPNPLRN' A
#
# COMPACT_ATOMS: atom_id res chain seq x y z
N MET A 1 2.21 -13.08 -7.60
CA MET A 1 3.49 -12.37 -7.36
C MET A 1 3.82 -12.36 -5.86
N ARG A 2 5.05 -12.02 -5.45
CA ARG A 2 5.42 -11.93 -4.01
C ARG A 2 4.51 -10.97 -3.22
N ILE A 3 3.98 -9.93 -3.87
CA ILE A 3 3.06 -8.96 -3.27
C ILE A 3 1.77 -9.60 -2.72
N ASP A 4 1.18 -10.58 -3.42
CA ASP A 4 -0.07 -11.22 -2.99
C ASP A 4 0.14 -12.04 -1.71
N PHE A 5 1.32 -12.64 -1.57
CA PHE A 5 1.69 -13.35 -0.36
C PHE A 5 1.81 -12.38 0.82
N VAL A 6 2.50 -11.24 0.64
CA VAL A 6 2.62 -10.21 1.67
C VAL A 6 1.24 -9.69 2.10
N LYS A 7 0.35 -9.38 1.15
CA LYS A 7 -1.01 -8.93 1.44
C LYS A 7 -1.77 -9.94 2.31
N ARG A 8 -1.74 -11.22 1.93
CA ARG A 8 -2.37 -12.30 2.73
C ARG A 8 -1.77 -12.44 4.12
N VAL A 9 -0.46 -12.26 4.28
CA VAL A 9 0.18 -12.29 5.60
C VAL A 9 -0.33 -11.14 6.46
N LEU A 10 -0.38 -9.92 5.93
CA LEU A 10 -0.88 -8.74 6.64
C LEU A 10 -2.36 -8.88 7.04
N ASP A 11 -3.20 -9.42 6.16
CA ASP A 11 -4.59 -9.73 6.49
C ASP A 11 -4.68 -10.74 7.64
N ARG A 12 -3.85 -11.79 7.59
CA ARG A 12 -3.83 -12.86 8.61
C ARG A 12 -3.41 -12.37 10.00
N ILE A 13 -2.56 -11.34 10.07
CA ILE A 13 -2.11 -10.75 11.35
C ILE A 13 -2.94 -9.52 11.77
N GLY A 14 -4.04 -9.22 11.06
CA GLY A 14 -4.95 -8.14 11.43
C GLY A 14 -4.47 -6.73 11.07
N LEU A 15 -3.50 -6.60 10.17
CA LEU A 15 -2.97 -5.29 9.75
C LEU A 15 -3.60 -4.75 8.47
N ASP A 16 -4.42 -5.52 7.77
CA ASP A 16 -5.01 -5.19 6.48
C ASP A 16 -3.96 -5.12 5.35
N GLY A 17 -4.05 -6.05 4.41
CA GLY A 17 -3.16 -6.17 3.26
C GLY A 17 -3.19 -4.98 2.32
N ARG A 18 -4.23 -4.14 2.38
CA ARG A 18 -4.32 -2.90 1.59
C ARG A 18 -3.32 -1.84 2.05
N ARG A 19 -2.65 -2.02 3.19
CA ARG A 19 -1.55 -1.14 3.65
C ARG A 19 -0.28 -1.25 2.83
N VAL A 20 -0.17 -2.23 1.93
CA VAL A 20 0.97 -2.35 1.00
C VAL A 20 0.46 -2.39 -0.44
N ASN A 21 0.96 -1.46 -1.25
CA ASN A 21 0.70 -1.38 -2.67
C ASN A 21 1.99 -1.58 -3.47
N LEU A 22 1.86 -2.07 -4.70
CA LEU A 22 2.95 -2.21 -5.64
C LEU A 22 2.53 -1.53 -6.94
N TYR A 23 3.38 -0.65 -7.44
CA TYR A 23 3.18 0.06 -8.70
C TYR A 23 4.42 -0.11 -9.55
N GLU A 24 4.21 -0.24 -10.85
CA GLU A 24 5.28 -0.12 -11.83
C GLU A 24 5.48 1.36 -12.13
N CYS A 25 6.74 1.80 -12.08
CA CYS A 25 7.13 3.18 -12.34
C CYS A 25 8.54 3.19 -12.95
N GLY A 26 8.66 3.71 -14.16
CA GLY A 26 9.93 3.94 -14.83
C GLY A 26 10.69 5.13 -14.23
N ALA A 27 12.00 5.19 -14.48
CA ALA A 27 12.87 6.22 -13.91
C ALA A 27 12.51 7.67 -14.34
N ALA A 28 11.88 7.83 -15.52
CA ALA A 28 11.45 9.13 -16.03
C ALA A 28 9.99 9.47 -15.71
N GLU A 29 9.24 8.56 -15.07
CA GLU A 29 7.80 8.69 -14.88
C GLU A 29 7.42 9.39 -13.56
N PHE A 30 7.89 10.63 -13.37
CA PHE A 30 7.65 11.38 -12.13
C PHE A 30 6.15 11.54 -11.82
N ASN A 31 5.32 11.83 -12.82
CA ASN A 31 3.87 11.96 -12.62
C ASN A 31 3.24 10.63 -12.16
N ARG A 32 3.71 9.50 -12.68
CA ARG A 32 3.23 8.17 -12.27
C ARG A 32 3.57 7.87 -10.81
N PHE A 33 4.76 8.30 -10.37
CA PHE A 33 5.14 8.23 -8.97
C PHE A 33 4.20 9.08 -8.09
N LEU A 34 3.89 10.31 -8.49
CA LEU A 34 2.95 11.17 -7.75
C LEU A 34 1.56 10.54 -7.64
N GLU A 35 1.04 9.97 -8.73
CA GLU A 35 -0.23 9.23 -8.72
C GLU A 35 -0.21 8.05 -7.76
N ALA A 36 0.87 7.25 -7.77
CA ALA A 36 1.02 6.09 -6.91
C ALA A 36 1.06 6.46 -5.42
N VAL A 37 1.73 7.56 -5.09
CA VAL A 37 1.74 8.11 -3.72
C VAL A 37 0.34 8.59 -3.35
N GLY A 38 -0.34 9.34 -4.21
CA GLY A 38 -1.70 9.82 -3.98
C GLY A 38 -2.71 8.69 -3.71
N ASP A 39 -2.74 7.68 -4.58
CA ASP A 39 -3.60 6.50 -4.44
C ASP A 39 -3.27 5.71 -3.15
N THR A 40 -2.00 5.62 -2.77
CA THR A 40 -1.61 4.99 -1.50
C THR A 40 -2.13 5.77 -0.30
N MET A 41 -2.02 7.10 -0.30
CA MET A 41 -2.52 7.94 0.77
C MET A 41 -4.04 7.86 0.92
N GLU A 42 -4.78 7.93 -0.19
CA GLU A 42 -6.25 7.81 -0.19
C GLU A 42 -6.71 6.45 0.38
N LYS A 43 -6.02 5.37 0.01
CA LYS A 43 -6.30 4.04 0.57
C LYS A 43 -6.01 3.98 2.06
N LEU A 44 -4.89 4.54 2.52
CA LEU A 44 -4.52 4.56 3.93
C LEU A 44 -5.53 5.37 4.77
N GLU A 45 -6.02 6.49 4.25
CA GLU A 45 -7.08 7.28 4.91
C GLU A 45 -8.35 6.45 5.13
N LYS A 46 -8.77 5.64 4.14
CA LYS A 46 -9.95 4.78 4.25
C LYS A 46 -9.77 3.61 5.22
N ILE A 47 -8.54 3.09 5.36
CA ILE A 47 -8.24 1.98 6.29
C ILE A 47 -8.12 2.50 7.73
N GLY A 48 -7.69 3.76 7.89
CA GLY A 48 -7.47 4.38 9.19
C GLY A 48 -6.09 4.05 9.78
N PRO A 49 -5.84 4.47 11.03
CA PRO A 49 -4.53 4.41 11.67
C PRO A 49 -3.99 2.98 11.75
N ASN A 50 -2.66 2.84 11.77
CA ASN A 50 -2.00 1.53 11.85
C ASN A 50 -2.22 0.93 13.26
N PRO A 51 -2.78 -0.30 13.38
CA PRO A 51 -3.05 -0.93 14.67
C PRO A 51 -1.82 -1.20 15.54
N LEU A 52 -0.61 -1.21 14.96
CA LEU A 52 0.65 -1.38 15.70
C LEU A 52 1.13 -0.09 16.37
N ARG A 53 0.57 1.05 15.94
CA ARG A 53 0.93 2.36 16.47
C ARG A 53 -0.01 2.68 17.62
N ASN A 54 0.39 2.26 18.82
CA ASN A 54 -0.02 2.91 20.07
C ASN A 54 0.60 4.32 20.13
#